data_AF-A0A2E6TZQ1-F1
#
_entry.id   AF-A0A2E6TZQ1-F1
#
_cell.length_a   1.000
_cell.length_b   1.000
_cell.length_c   1.000
_cell.angle_alpha   90.00
_cell.angle_beta   90.00
_cell.angle_gamma   90.00
#
_symmetry.space_group_name_H-M   'P 1'
#
loop_
_entity.id
_entity.type
_entity.pdbx_description
1 polymer ?
#
loop_
_entity_poly.entity_id
_entity_poly.type
_entity_poly.pdbx_seq_one_letter_code
_entity_poly.pdbx_strand_id
1 'polypeptide(L)' 'MQAKIKILHEKKKEMNEQRNKLRTDLKGKSKEDVIELIKAFKEANKDKHQAIKEAQKALLEEVRSKRQTGDKRE' A
#
# COMPACT_ATOMS: atom_id res chain seq x y z
N MET A 1 -7.06 15.57 5.97
CA MET A 1 -5.65 15.15 5.97
C MET A 1 -5.29 14.10 7.03
N GLN A 2 -5.24 14.43 8.34
CA GLN A 2 -4.82 13.51 9.42
C GLN A 2 -5.54 12.14 9.40
N ALA A 3 -6.87 12.12 9.24
CA ALA A 3 -7.64 10.88 9.15
C ALA A 3 -7.30 10.03 7.90
N LYS A 4 -7.12 10.67 6.73
CA LYS A 4 -6.70 9.98 5.49
C LYS A 4 -5.31 9.36 5.62
N ILE A 5 -4.38 10.05 6.31
CA ILE A 5 -3.04 9.53 6.61
C ILE A 5 -3.14 8.30 7.51
N LYS A 6 -3.94 8.36 8.59
CA LYS A 6 -4.13 7.22 9.50
C LYS A 6 -4.71 6.00 8.78
N ILE A 7 -5.78 6.18 8.00
CA ILE A 7 -6.39 5.09 7.22
C ILE A 7 -5.38 4.48 6.23
N LEU A 8 -4.58 5.32 5.57
CA LEU A 8 -3.55 4.85 4.65
C LEU A 8 -2.45 4.07 5.38
N HIS A 9 -2.09 4.53 6.58
CA HIS A 9 -1.09 3.90 7.43
C HIS A 9 -1.57 2.53 7.92
N GLU A 10 -2.82 2.42 8.36
CA GLU A 10 -3.44 1.15 8.77
C GLU A 10 -3.51 0.16 7.61
N LYS A 11 -4.00 0.59 6.44
CA LYS A 11 -4.04 -0.26 5.23
C LYS A 11 -2.65 -0.73 4.81
N LYS A 12 -1.63 0.14 4.90
CA LYS A 12 -0.24 -0.26 4.65
C LYS A 12 0.28 -1.24 5.69
N LYS A 13 -0.03 -1.03 6.97
CA LYS A 13 0.39 -1.90 8.06
C LYS A 13 -0.20 -3.30 7.87
N GLU A 14 -1.49 -3.40 7.60
CA GLU A 14 -2.18 -4.66 7.31
C GLU A 14 -1.55 -5.38 6.10
N MET A 15 -1.31 -4.67 4.99
CA MET A 15 -0.66 -5.26 3.82
C MET A 15 0.78 -5.72 4.11
N ASN A 16 1.49 -5.00 4.98
CA ASN A 16 2.85 -5.36 5.37
C ASN A 16 2.89 -6.61 6.27
N GLU A 17 1.93 -6.74 7.18
CA GLU A 17 1.74 -7.94 7.99
C GLU A 17 1.38 -9.16 7.13
N GLN A 18 0.45 -9.00 6.18
CA GLN A 18 0.10 -10.05 5.22
C GLN A 18 1.32 -10.49 4.38
N ARG A 19 2.17 -9.55 3.96
CA ARG A 19 3.41 -9.85 3.24
C ARG A 19 4.43 -10.59 4.11
N ASN A 20 4.54 -10.23 5.40
CA ASN A 20 5.42 -10.92 6.33
C ASN A 20 4.95 -12.36 6.56
N LYS A 21 3.63 -12.58 6.73
CA LYS A 21 3.03 -13.92 6.82
C LYS A 21 3.33 -14.75 5.57
N LEU A 22 3.12 -14.18 4.38
CA LEU A 22 3.49 -14.83 3.13
C LEU A 22 4.97 -15.21 3.13
N ARG A 23 5.87 -14.30 3.51
CA ARG A 23 7.31 -14.59 3.53
C ARG A 23 7.69 -15.72 4.50
N THR A 24 7.02 -15.85 5.64
CA THR A 24 7.19 -17.02 6.52
C THR A 24 6.60 -18.29 5.91
N ASP A 25 5.45 -18.22 5.25
CA ASP A 25 4.81 -19.38 4.60
C ASP A 25 5.61 -19.89 3.40
N LEU A 26 6.34 -19.00 2.73
CA LEU A 26 7.23 -19.32 1.62
C LEU A 26 8.55 -19.95 2.07
N LYS A 27 8.88 -19.88 3.37
CA LYS A 27 10.17 -20.33 3.90
C LYS A 27 10.23 -21.87 3.87
N GLY A 28 11.11 -22.42 3.05
CA GLY A 28 11.25 -23.88 2.88
C GLY A 28 10.33 -24.50 1.83
N LYS A 29 9.54 -23.70 1.10
CA LYS A 29 8.74 -24.17 -0.04
C LYS A 29 9.56 -24.26 -1.33
N SER A 30 9.12 -25.11 -2.25
CA SER A 30 9.73 -25.25 -3.57
C SER A 30 9.52 -23.98 -4.42
N LYS A 31 10.32 -23.80 -5.48
CA LYS A 31 10.19 -22.62 -6.35
C LYS A 31 8.81 -22.53 -7.01
N GLU A 32 8.22 -23.67 -7.35
CA GLU A 32 6.90 -23.79 -7.99
C GLU A 32 5.80 -23.35 -7.02
N ASP A 33 5.79 -23.90 -5.80
CA ASP A 33 4.85 -23.51 -4.75
C ASP A 33 4.96 -22.02 -4.41
N VAL A 34 6.19 -21.48 -4.40
CA VAL A 34 6.45 -20.07 -4.13
C VAL A 34 5.81 -19.19 -5.21
N ILE A 35 5.92 -19.57 -6.48
CA ILE A 35 5.32 -18.82 -7.60
C ILE A 35 3.80 -18.83 -7.51
N GLU A 36 3.19 -19.98 -7.22
CA GLU A 36 1.73 -20.09 -7.07
C GLU A 36 1.20 -19.26 -5.91
N LEU A 37 1.86 -19.34 -4.74
CA LEU A 37 1.48 -18.56 -3.55
C LEU A 37 1.65 -17.07 -3.77
N ILE A 38 2.71 -16.64 -4.46
CA ILE A 38 2.90 -15.23 -4.81
C ILE A 38 1.83 -14.77 -5.81
N LYS A 39 1.45 -15.59 -6.80
CA LYS A 39 0.38 -15.26 -7.74
C LYS A 39 -0.96 -15.11 -7.02
N ALA A 40 -1.34 -16.08 -6.20
CA ALA A 40 -2.56 -16.03 -5.41
C ALA A 40 -2.57 -14.81 -4.46
N PHE A 41 -1.45 -14.52 -3.81
CA PHE A 41 -1.31 -13.34 -2.96
C PHE A 41 -1.45 -12.03 -3.75
N LYS A 42 -0.87 -11.96 -4.95
CA LYS A 42 -0.97 -10.77 -5.81
C LYS A 42 -2.40 -10.53 -6.28
N GLU A 43 -3.12 -11.58 -6.68
CA GLU A 43 -4.53 -11.45 -7.07
C GLU A 43 -5.42 -11.07 -5.90
N ALA A 44 -5.32 -11.79 -4.78
CA ALA A 44 -6.14 -11.54 -3.59
C ALA A 44 -5.92 -10.14 -2.98
N ASN A 45 -4.73 -9.55 -3.16
CA ASN A 45 -4.41 -8.22 -2.64
C ASN A 45 -4.37 -7.13 -3.72
N LYS A 46 -4.77 -7.43 -4.96
CA LYS A 46 -4.73 -6.48 -6.09
C LYS A 46 -5.55 -5.23 -5.79
N ASP A 47 -6.78 -5.41 -5.33
CA ASP A 47 -7.70 -4.32 -5.01
C ASP A 47 -7.21 -3.51 -3.80
N LYS A 48 -6.70 -4.18 -2.75
CA LYS A 48 -6.08 -3.52 -1.60
C LYS A 48 -4.87 -2.66 -2.03
N HIS A 49 -4.03 -3.20 -2.91
CA HIS A 49 -2.86 -2.49 -3.42
C HIS A 49 -3.24 -1.26 -4.27
N GLN A 50 -4.26 -1.40 -5.13
CA GLN A 50 -4.80 -0.27 -5.89
C GLN A 50 -5.39 0.80 -4.99
N ALA A 51 -6.22 0.42 -4.00
CA ALA A 51 -6.80 1.35 -3.05
C ALA A 51 -5.74 2.13 -2.25
N ILE A 52 -4.62 1.49 -1.89
CA ILE A 52 -3.49 2.16 -1.24
C ILE A 52 -2.82 3.16 -2.19
N LYS A 53 -2.59 2.77 -3.46
CA LYS A 53 -2.01 3.66 -4.47
C LYS A 53 -2.88 4.90 -4.70
N GLU A 54 -4.18 4.72 -4.88
CA GLU A 54 -5.11 5.83 -5.10
C GLU A 54 -5.17 6.75 -3.88
N ALA A 55 -5.28 6.18 -2.68
CA ALA A 55 -5.26 6.96 -1.45
C ALA A 55 -3.94 7.73 -1.28
N GLN A 56 -2.79 7.16 -1.67
CA GLN A 56 -1.51 7.86 -1.66
C GLN A 56 -1.49 9.01 -2.66
N LYS A 57 -1.98 8.79 -3.88
CA LYS A 57 -2.05 9.81 -4.93
C LYS A 57 -2.95 10.96 -4.52
N ALA A 58 -4.14 10.67 -4.00
CA ALA A 58 -5.06 11.68 -3.49
C ALA A 58 -4.45 12.49 -2.34
N LEU A 59 -3.68 11.83 -1.45
CA LEU A 59 -2.98 12.53 -0.37
C LEU A 59 -1.86 13.43 -0.89
N LEU A 60 -1.10 12.97 -1.88
CA LEU A 60 -0.02 13.71 -2.50
C LEU A 60 -0.55 14.95 -3.23
N GLU A 61 -1.65 14.82 -3.97
CA GLU A 61 -2.36 15.94 -4.60
C GLU A 61 -2.88 16.92 -3.54
N GLU A 62 -3.51 16.45 -2.45
CA GLU A 62 -3.96 17.31 -1.34
C GLU A 62 -2.78 18.08 -0.70
N VAL A 63 -1.61 17.44 -0.52
CA VAL A 63 -0.38 18.10 -0.06
C VAL A 63 0.10 19.14 -1.07
N ARG A 64 0.13 18.78 -2.36
CA ARG A 64 0.65 19.62 -3.44
C ARG A 64 -0.23 20.85 -3.66
N SER A 65 -1.56 20.70 -3.70
CA SER A 65 -2.50 21.81 -3.80
C SER A 65 -2.35 22.77 -2.63
N LYS A 66 -2.21 22.26 -1.39
CA LYS A 66 -1.94 23.11 -0.21
C LYS A 66 -0.60 23.84 -0.28
N ARG A 67 0.46 23.17 -0.77
CA ARG A 67 1.75 23.82 -1.04
C ARG A 67 1.65 24.91 -2.10
N GLN A 68 0.89 24.67 -3.17
CA GLN A 68 0.69 25.64 -4.26
C GLN A 68 -0.18 26.84 -3.86
N THR A 69 -1.08 26.68 -2.89
CA THR A 69 -1.88 27.78 -2.34
C THR A 69 -1.18 28.53 -1.19
N GLY A 70 -0.05 28.04 -0.69
CA GLY A 70 0.64 28.59 0.49
C GLY A 70 1.98 29.29 0.26
N ASP A 71 2.44 29.48 -0.98
CA ASP A 71 3.74 30.13 -1.25
C ASP A 71 3.70 30.94 -2.56
N LYS A 72 2.67 31.77 -2.74
CA LYS A 72 2.89 33.04 -3.45
C LYS A 72 3.39 34.01 -2.40
N ARG A 73 4.70 34.06 -2.22
CA ARG A 73 5.36 35.18 -1.54
C ARG A 73 5.11 36.40 -2.41
N GLU A 74 4.11 37.20 -2.05
CA GLU A 74 4.17 38.66 -2.23
C GLU A 74 5.34 39.23 -1.43
#